data_AF-S4RJ77-F1
#
_entry.id   AF-S4RJ77-F1
#
_cell.length_a   1.000
_cell.length_b   1.000
_cell.length_c   1.000
_cell.angle_alpha   90.00
_cell.angle_beta   90.00
_cell.angle_gamma   90.00
#
_symmetry.space_group_name_H-M   'P 1'
#
loop_
_entity.id
_entity.type
_entity.pdbx_description
1 polymer ?
#
loop_
_entity_poly.entity_id
_entity_poly.type
_entity_poly.pdbx_seq_one_letter_code
_entity_poly.pdbx_strand_id
1 'polypeptide(L)'
;LGLMHLRRLFLEMTTTSRPVTQKEQEEKLYMMLPLFNKVFGEAPPSSMAERFSDLLQFATQVSRLMVTEIRRRASNKSTEAASCAIAQFLEIHQSEESSRGWMLLKTLKLLAASGQVTKTVDCMTTMSLPSTLVKCLYLFFDLPPPGAGAPTPGLANQTDVSCFERRAALQKVFGQILVRLCRFVSPAEELAQKDDLQLVFTALTSWCPAHNLAWRQSAAEALLTLARHGLSANVLKYLHDKECVGLCLQTMRQSSELSLAELLEILVSLLCFLKDSSEVSHSLLDDFRCCQGY
;
A
#
# COMPACT_ATOMS: atom_id res chain seq x y z
N LEU A 1 -12.37 28.57 3.81
CA LEU A 1 -13.43 28.14 2.87
C LEU A 1 -13.46 26.63 2.64
N GLY A 2 -12.35 25.97 2.24
CA GLY A 2 -12.32 24.54 1.92
C GLY A 2 -12.76 23.57 3.03
N LEU A 3 -12.37 23.83 4.29
CA LEU A 3 -12.73 22.96 5.42
C LEU A 3 -14.24 22.95 5.72
N MET A 4 -14.91 24.11 5.67
CA MET A 4 -16.36 24.20 5.90
C MET A 4 -17.12 23.46 4.80
N HIS A 5 -16.66 23.56 3.56
CA HIS A 5 -17.24 22.83 2.44
C HIS A 5 -17.07 21.32 2.59
N LEU A 6 -15.89 20.84 2.96
CA LEU A 6 -15.62 19.44 3.27
C LEU A 6 -16.55 18.90 4.36
N ARG A 7 -16.65 19.60 5.50
CA ARG A 7 -17.55 19.22 6.60
C ARG A 7 -19.00 19.14 6.14
N ARG A 8 -19.47 20.11 5.36
CA ARG A 8 -20.83 20.13 4.83
C ARG A 8 -21.10 18.92 3.92
N LEU A 9 -20.22 18.66 2.95
CA LEU A 9 -20.36 17.51 2.03
C LEU A 9 -20.36 16.17 2.78
N PHE A 10 -19.50 16.04 3.78
CA PHE A 10 -19.42 14.80 4.56
C PHE A 10 -20.67 14.59 5.42
N LEU A 11 -21.17 15.66 6.05
CA LEU A 11 -22.43 15.62 6.79
C LEU A 11 -23.59 15.24 5.87
N GLU A 12 -23.74 15.90 4.71
CA GLU A 12 -24.76 15.57 3.72
C GLU A 12 -24.69 14.10 3.27
N MET A 13 -23.48 13.55 3.09
CA MET A 13 -23.30 12.15 2.73
C MET A 13 -23.74 11.18 3.85
N THR A 14 -23.51 11.53 5.11
CA THR A 14 -23.77 10.66 6.27
C THR A 14 -25.20 10.78 6.82
N THR A 15 -25.88 11.92 6.62
CA THR A 15 -27.25 12.17 7.12
C THR A 15 -28.34 11.94 6.07
N THR A 16 -28.01 11.47 4.87
CA THR A 16 -29.02 11.25 3.83
C THR A 16 -29.98 10.13 4.26
N SER A 17 -31.25 10.48 4.51
CA SER A 17 -32.30 9.53 4.92
C SER A 17 -32.78 8.60 3.78
N ARG A 18 -32.48 8.93 2.52
CA ARG A 18 -32.81 8.10 1.36
C ARG A 18 -31.71 7.04 1.15
N PRO A 19 -32.03 5.80 0.76
CA PRO A 19 -31.01 4.86 0.32
C PRO A 19 -30.22 5.47 -0.86
N VAL A 20 -28.97 5.84 -0.60
CA VAL A 20 -28.02 6.31 -1.60
C VAL A 20 -27.37 5.08 -2.21
N THR A 21 -27.25 5.04 -3.53
CA THR A 21 -26.55 3.93 -4.19
C THR A 21 -25.06 3.99 -3.85
N GLN A 22 -24.38 2.83 -3.84
CA GLN A 22 -22.93 2.80 -3.61
C GLN A 22 -22.19 3.75 -4.56
N LYS A 23 -22.57 3.79 -5.84
CA LYS A 23 -21.98 4.69 -6.84
C LYS A 23 -22.13 6.17 -6.48
N GLU A 24 -23.30 6.60 -6.02
CA GLU A 24 -23.52 7.99 -5.59
C GLU A 24 -22.67 8.35 -4.36
N GLN A 25 -22.51 7.41 -3.43
CA GLN A 25 -21.64 7.60 -2.27
C GLN A 25 -20.16 7.72 -2.67
N GLU A 26 -19.70 6.90 -3.61
CA GLU A 26 -18.34 6.98 -4.17
C GLU A 26 -18.09 8.30 -4.91
N GLU A 27 -19.04 8.78 -5.72
CA GLU A 27 -18.92 10.08 -6.38
C GLU A 27 -18.84 11.24 -5.38
N LYS A 28 -19.65 11.22 -4.31
CA LYS A 28 -19.53 12.22 -3.22
C LYS A 28 -18.15 12.16 -2.56
N LEU A 29 -17.61 10.97 -2.31
CA LEU A 29 -16.25 10.81 -1.79
C LEU A 29 -15.22 11.42 -2.73
N TYR A 30 -15.30 11.13 -4.03
CA TYR A 30 -14.39 11.68 -5.03
C TYR A 30 -14.39 13.21 -5.06
N MET A 31 -15.54 13.87 -4.86
CA MET A 31 -15.60 15.33 -4.75
C MET A 31 -14.91 15.87 -3.50
N MET A 32 -14.86 15.08 -2.42
CA MET A 32 -14.25 15.47 -1.15
C MET A 32 -12.72 15.29 -1.13
N LEU A 33 -12.14 14.37 -1.91
CA LEU A 33 -10.70 14.08 -1.85
C LEU A 33 -9.82 15.29 -2.18
N PRO A 34 -10.05 16.06 -3.26
CA PRO A 34 -9.23 17.23 -3.57
C PRO A 34 -9.34 18.30 -2.47
N LEU A 35 -10.53 18.50 -1.91
CA LEU A 35 -10.76 19.43 -0.82
C LEU A 35 -9.99 19.02 0.44
N PHE A 36 -10.06 17.74 0.81
CA PHE A 36 -9.32 17.19 1.94
C PHE A 36 -7.80 17.39 1.75
N ASN A 37 -7.28 16.98 0.59
CA ASN A 37 -5.87 17.12 0.24
C ASN A 37 -5.42 18.59 0.26
N LYS A 38 -6.24 19.53 -0.21
CA LYS A 38 -5.92 20.97 -0.18
C LYS A 38 -5.94 21.54 1.23
N VAL A 39 -6.87 21.10 2.08
CA VAL A 39 -7.02 21.60 3.45
C VAL A 39 -5.91 21.07 4.36
N PHE A 40 -5.49 19.81 4.17
CA PHE A 40 -4.58 19.11 5.08
C PHE A 40 -3.20 18.79 4.49
N GLY A 41 -2.97 19.04 3.20
CA GLY A 41 -1.70 18.71 2.54
C GLY A 41 -0.48 19.38 3.17
N GLU A 42 -0.64 20.64 3.59
CA GLU A 42 0.40 21.44 4.25
C GLU A 42 0.11 21.66 5.75
N ALA A 43 -0.96 21.06 6.28
CA ALA A 43 -1.32 21.24 7.68
C ALA A 43 -0.49 20.31 8.58
N PRO A 44 -0.11 20.74 9.79
CA PRO A 44 0.49 19.84 10.78
C PRO A 44 -0.44 18.64 11.03
N PRO A 45 0.06 17.39 11.06
CA PRO A 45 -0.82 16.24 11.16
C PRO A 45 -1.65 16.19 12.45
N SER A 46 -1.14 16.76 13.54
CA SER A 46 -1.86 16.93 14.82
C SER A 46 -3.15 17.73 14.67
N SER A 47 -3.17 18.75 13.81
CA SER A 47 -4.32 19.65 13.62
C SER A 47 -5.50 18.99 12.88
N MET A 48 -5.29 17.85 12.24
CA MET A 48 -6.29 17.23 11.36
C MET A 48 -7.54 16.78 12.14
N ALA A 49 -7.34 16.07 13.25
CA ALA A 49 -8.43 15.56 14.07
C ALA A 49 -9.21 16.68 14.78
N GLU A 50 -8.52 17.73 15.21
CA GLU A 50 -9.15 18.92 15.81
C GLU A 50 -10.03 19.67 14.80
N ARG A 51 -9.55 19.76 13.57
CA ARG A 51 -10.23 20.51 12.50
C ARG A 51 -11.25 19.68 11.75
N PHE A 52 -11.26 18.36 11.85
CA PHE A 52 -12.24 17.51 11.19
C PHE A 52 -12.64 16.37 12.12
N SER A 53 -13.72 16.59 12.87
CA SER A 53 -14.24 15.66 13.89
C SER A 53 -14.60 14.29 13.32
N ASP A 54 -15.01 14.24 12.05
CA ASP A 54 -15.42 13.02 11.37
C ASP A 54 -14.25 12.24 10.73
N LEU A 55 -13.01 12.57 11.12
CA LEU A 55 -11.79 12.01 10.54
C LEU A 55 -11.78 10.49 10.44
N LEU A 56 -12.20 9.80 11.52
CA LEU A 56 -12.18 8.34 11.58
C LEU A 56 -13.21 7.73 10.62
N GLN A 57 -14.44 8.27 10.59
CA GLN A 57 -15.46 7.81 9.67
C GLN A 57 -15.05 8.07 8.22
N PHE A 58 -14.46 9.24 7.94
CA PHE A 58 -13.91 9.56 6.62
C PHE A 58 -12.78 8.58 6.25
N ALA A 59 -11.87 8.26 7.16
CA ALA A 59 -10.82 7.29 6.93
C ALA A 59 -11.36 5.91 6.56
N THR A 60 -12.40 5.44 7.25
CA THR A 60 -13.10 4.20 6.91
C THR A 60 -13.68 4.25 5.49
N GLN A 61 -14.35 5.34 5.11
CA GLN A 61 -14.96 5.47 3.77
C GLN A 61 -13.91 5.55 2.66
N VAL A 62 -12.84 6.32 2.86
CA VAL A 62 -11.73 6.45 1.91
C VAL A 62 -11.00 5.12 1.74
N SER A 63 -10.78 4.38 2.84
CA SER A 63 -10.13 3.06 2.79
C SER A 63 -10.99 2.04 2.05
N ARG A 64 -12.30 2.02 2.32
CA ARG A 64 -13.27 1.19 1.60
C ARG A 64 -13.26 1.50 0.11
N LEU A 65 -13.29 2.78 -0.26
CA LEU A 65 -13.24 3.20 -1.67
C LEU A 65 -11.97 2.68 -2.36
N MET A 66 -10.80 2.83 -1.72
CA MET A 66 -9.55 2.31 -2.30
C MET A 66 -9.59 0.79 -2.51
N VAL A 67 -10.06 0.05 -1.51
CA VAL A 67 -10.15 -1.42 -1.59
C VAL A 67 -11.12 -1.85 -2.69
N THR A 68 -12.30 -1.21 -2.79
CA THR A 68 -13.26 -1.45 -3.86
C THR A 68 -12.64 -1.15 -5.23
N GLU A 69 -11.91 -0.05 -5.37
CA GLU A 69 -11.36 0.38 -6.65
C GLU A 69 -10.22 -0.49 -7.16
N ILE A 70 -9.36 -0.98 -6.26
CA ILE A 70 -8.32 -1.96 -6.60
C ILE A 70 -8.97 -3.29 -6.99
N ARG A 71 -9.90 -3.80 -6.19
CA ARG A 71 -10.59 -5.08 -6.47
C ARG A 71 -11.35 -5.02 -7.79
N ARG A 72 -12.07 -3.93 -8.06
CA ARG A 72 -12.79 -3.70 -9.31
C ARG A 72 -11.88 -3.78 -10.52
N ARG A 73 -10.64 -3.30 -10.41
CA ARG A 73 -9.67 -3.30 -11.51
C ARG A 73 -8.93 -4.61 -11.68
N ALA A 74 -8.76 -5.38 -10.60
CA ALA A 74 -8.14 -6.69 -10.62
C ALA A 74 -9.10 -7.80 -11.11
N SER A 75 -10.40 -7.65 -10.86
CA SER A 75 -11.40 -8.69 -11.12
C SER A 75 -11.40 -9.15 -12.59
N ASN A 76 -11.37 -10.47 -12.80
CA ASN A 76 -11.46 -11.13 -14.11
C ASN A 76 -10.38 -10.70 -15.12
N LYS A 77 -9.15 -10.44 -14.66
CA LYS A 77 -8.00 -10.08 -15.50
C LYS A 77 -6.80 -10.97 -15.23
N SER A 78 -5.88 -11.05 -16.19
CA SER A 78 -4.52 -11.56 -15.95
C SER A 78 -3.79 -10.65 -14.95
N THR A 79 -2.69 -11.14 -14.37
CA THR A 79 -1.89 -10.37 -13.40
C THR A 79 -1.34 -9.08 -14.01
N GLU A 80 -0.80 -9.13 -15.23
CA GLU A 80 -0.34 -7.95 -15.98
C GLU A 80 -1.48 -6.96 -16.30
N ALA A 81 -2.64 -7.44 -16.76
CA ALA A 81 -3.76 -6.56 -17.08
C ALA A 81 -4.38 -5.91 -15.83
N ALA A 82 -4.40 -6.64 -14.71
CA ALA A 82 -4.77 -6.12 -13.40
C ALA A 82 -3.78 -5.06 -12.92
N SER A 83 -2.46 -5.36 -12.97
CA SER A 83 -1.41 -4.44 -12.54
C SER A 83 -1.44 -3.13 -13.33
N CYS A 84 -1.57 -3.22 -14.66
CA CYS A 84 -1.70 -2.05 -15.54
C CYS A 84 -2.94 -1.22 -15.19
N ALA A 85 -4.11 -1.84 -15.04
CA ALA A 85 -5.34 -1.11 -14.76
C ALA A 85 -5.29 -0.40 -13.41
N ILE A 86 -4.72 -1.04 -12.38
CA ILE A 86 -4.55 -0.43 -11.06
C ILE A 86 -3.55 0.72 -11.14
N ALA A 87 -2.36 0.51 -11.72
CA ALA A 87 -1.34 1.56 -11.84
C ALA A 87 -1.87 2.78 -12.60
N GLN A 88 -2.54 2.57 -13.75
CA GLN A 88 -3.12 3.66 -14.54
C GLN A 88 -4.14 4.49 -13.75
N PHE A 89 -4.92 3.88 -12.88
CA PHE A 89 -5.87 4.63 -12.03
C PHE A 89 -5.18 5.42 -10.92
N LEU A 90 -4.14 4.84 -10.34
CA LEU A 90 -3.42 5.41 -9.22
C LEU A 90 -2.39 6.48 -9.63
N GLU A 91 -1.93 6.47 -10.88
CA GLU A 91 -1.02 7.47 -11.44
C GLU A 91 -1.64 8.87 -11.52
N ILE A 92 -0.76 9.88 -11.55
CA ILE A 92 -1.14 11.29 -11.73
C ILE A 92 -1.60 11.51 -13.18
N HIS A 93 -2.71 12.23 -13.36
CA HIS A 93 -3.20 12.67 -14.66
C HIS A 93 -3.26 14.20 -14.73
N GLN A 94 -3.46 14.76 -15.93
CA GLN A 94 -3.37 16.21 -16.17
C GLN A 94 -4.39 17.04 -15.38
N SER A 95 -5.59 16.50 -15.13
CA SER A 95 -6.62 17.19 -14.37
C SER A 95 -6.90 16.50 -13.03
N GLU A 96 -7.41 17.26 -12.06
CA GLU A 96 -7.87 16.69 -10.79
C GLU A 96 -9.01 15.68 -11.01
N GLU A 97 -9.87 15.95 -12.00
CA GLU A 97 -11.04 15.12 -12.37
C GLU A 97 -10.62 13.76 -12.95
N SER A 98 -9.51 13.71 -13.69
CA SER A 98 -8.92 12.46 -14.20
C SER A 98 -8.01 11.78 -13.17
N SER A 99 -7.49 12.52 -12.19
CA SER A 99 -6.59 12.04 -11.13
C SER A 99 -7.30 11.46 -9.90
N ARG A 100 -8.47 10.86 -10.07
CA ARG A 100 -9.28 10.35 -8.95
C ARG A 100 -8.52 9.37 -8.04
N GLY A 101 -7.81 8.39 -8.62
CA GLY A 101 -7.04 7.41 -7.84
C GLY A 101 -5.79 8.01 -7.18
N TRP A 102 -5.13 8.95 -7.85
CA TRP A 102 -4.04 9.71 -7.24
C TRP A 102 -4.50 10.55 -6.03
N MET A 103 -5.64 11.24 -6.14
CA MET A 103 -6.22 11.99 -5.02
C MET A 103 -6.57 11.08 -3.85
N LEU A 104 -7.02 9.86 -4.13
CA LEU A 104 -7.31 8.85 -3.14
C LEU A 104 -6.04 8.38 -2.41
N LEU A 105 -4.95 8.11 -3.14
CA LEU A 105 -3.65 7.78 -2.54
C LEU A 105 -3.12 8.89 -1.66
N LYS A 106 -3.14 10.15 -2.13
CA LYS A 106 -2.71 11.29 -1.30
C LYS A 106 -3.53 11.41 -0.03
N THR A 107 -4.84 11.19 -0.11
CA THR A 107 -5.73 11.24 1.05
C THR A 107 -5.34 10.16 2.06
N LEU A 108 -5.15 8.91 1.60
CA LEU A 108 -4.70 7.81 2.47
C LEU A 108 -3.34 8.09 3.10
N LYS A 109 -2.39 8.66 2.35
CA LYS A 109 -1.08 9.06 2.89
C LYS A 109 -1.21 10.07 4.02
N LEU A 110 -2.07 11.08 3.87
CA LEU A 110 -2.33 12.09 4.91
C LEU A 110 -2.98 11.46 6.14
N LEU A 111 -3.98 10.60 5.92
CA LEU A 111 -4.69 9.89 6.98
C LEU A 111 -3.74 8.96 7.77
N ALA A 112 -2.85 8.22 7.08
CA ALA A 112 -1.85 7.36 7.69
C ALA A 112 -0.77 8.12 8.48
N ALA A 113 -0.77 9.45 8.42
CA ALA A 113 0.13 10.32 9.16
C ALA A 113 -0.59 11.20 10.20
N SER A 114 -1.91 11.04 10.41
CA SER A 114 -2.72 11.95 11.22
C SER A 114 -2.33 12.01 12.70
N GLY A 115 -2.75 13.06 13.41
CA GLY A 115 -2.52 13.17 14.87
C GLY A 115 -3.16 12.06 15.71
N GLN A 116 -4.17 11.37 15.17
CA GLN A 116 -4.79 10.17 15.76
C GLN A 116 -4.42 8.93 14.93
N VAL A 117 -3.14 8.81 14.58
CA VAL A 117 -2.64 7.81 13.63
C VAL A 117 -3.07 6.40 13.99
N THR A 118 -2.97 5.97 15.25
CA THR A 118 -3.37 4.60 15.66
C THR A 118 -4.82 4.30 15.31
N LYS A 119 -5.75 5.19 15.69
CA LYS A 119 -7.18 5.02 15.39
C LYS A 119 -7.46 5.08 13.89
N THR A 120 -6.75 5.94 13.16
CA THR A 120 -6.92 6.06 11.71
C THR A 120 -6.41 4.80 10.99
N VAL A 121 -5.29 4.24 11.44
CA VAL A 121 -4.75 2.97 10.95
C VAL A 121 -5.70 1.83 11.27
N ASP A 122 -6.29 1.76 12.46
CA ASP A 122 -7.30 0.73 12.79
C ASP A 122 -8.52 0.80 11.86
N CYS A 123 -8.98 2.01 11.51
CA CYS A 123 -10.04 2.20 10.51
C CYS A 123 -9.62 1.67 9.12
N MET A 124 -8.37 1.89 8.71
CA MET A 124 -7.81 1.38 7.45
C MET A 124 -7.69 -0.16 7.44
N THR A 125 -7.17 -0.72 8.53
CA THR A 125 -7.01 -2.16 8.76
C THR A 125 -8.34 -2.88 8.72
N THR A 126 -9.37 -2.35 9.40
CA THR A 126 -10.72 -2.91 9.41
C THR A 126 -11.30 -3.01 7.99
N MET A 127 -10.94 -2.08 7.10
CA MET A 127 -11.36 -2.09 5.70
C MET A 127 -10.52 -2.99 4.79
N SER A 128 -9.56 -3.74 5.35
CA SER A 128 -8.62 -4.62 4.61
C SER A 128 -7.67 -3.86 3.68
N LEU A 129 -7.34 -2.61 4.02
CA LEU A 129 -6.41 -1.82 3.22
C LEU A 129 -5.00 -2.44 3.17
N PRO A 130 -4.37 -2.88 4.29
CA PRO A 130 -3.00 -3.41 4.25
C PRO A 130 -2.87 -4.63 3.33
N SER A 131 -3.69 -5.66 3.56
CA SER A 131 -3.91 -6.82 2.68
C SER A 131 -4.05 -6.45 1.20
N THR A 132 -4.91 -5.49 0.88
CA THR A 132 -5.16 -5.09 -0.51
C THR A 132 -3.94 -4.41 -1.13
N LEU A 133 -3.22 -3.59 -0.37
CA LEU A 133 -2.00 -2.92 -0.84
C LEU A 133 -0.85 -3.91 -1.01
N VAL A 134 -0.67 -4.90 -0.12
CA VAL A 134 0.37 -5.94 -0.29
C VAL A 134 0.11 -6.79 -1.54
N LYS A 135 -1.13 -7.22 -1.77
CA LYS A 135 -1.52 -7.89 -3.03
C LYS A 135 -1.24 -7.04 -4.26
N CYS A 136 -1.57 -5.75 -4.18
CA CYS A 136 -1.32 -4.79 -5.26
C CYS A 136 0.18 -4.58 -5.51
N LEU A 137 1.00 -4.51 -4.45
CA LEU A 137 2.45 -4.42 -4.55
C LEU A 137 3.03 -5.60 -5.32
N TYR A 138 2.56 -6.81 -5.00
CA TYR A 138 3.01 -8.02 -5.68
C TYR A 138 2.62 -8.01 -7.17
N LEU A 139 1.39 -7.61 -7.50
CA LEU A 139 0.95 -7.45 -8.90
C LEU A 139 1.81 -6.47 -9.69
N PHE A 140 2.39 -5.45 -9.04
CA PHE A 140 3.22 -4.45 -9.71
C PHE A 140 4.56 -4.99 -10.22
N PHE A 141 4.92 -6.23 -9.90
CA PHE A 141 6.09 -6.89 -10.47
C PHE A 141 5.88 -7.23 -11.96
N ASP A 142 4.61 -7.39 -12.37
CA ASP A 142 4.20 -7.66 -13.76
C ASP A 142 3.93 -6.37 -14.56
N LEU A 143 4.24 -5.18 -14.02
CA LEU A 143 4.02 -3.95 -14.76
C LEU A 143 4.97 -3.86 -15.97
N PRO A 144 4.48 -3.47 -17.16
CA PRO A 144 5.35 -3.17 -18.29
C PRO A 144 6.16 -1.89 -18.04
N PRO A 145 7.23 -1.66 -18.83
CA PRO A 145 8.00 -0.42 -18.76
C PRO A 145 7.08 0.81 -18.90
N PRO A 146 7.33 1.91 -18.17
CA PRO A 146 6.54 3.13 -18.30
C PRO A 146 6.49 3.61 -19.75
N GLY A 147 5.28 3.77 -20.30
CA GLY A 147 5.07 4.20 -21.69
C GLY A 147 5.02 3.08 -22.74
N ALA A 148 5.22 1.81 -22.37
CA ALA A 148 5.12 0.68 -23.30
C ALA A 148 3.68 0.23 -23.61
N GLY A 149 2.67 0.85 -23.00
CA GLY A 149 1.25 0.54 -23.25
C GLY A 149 0.70 1.16 -24.53
N ALA A 150 -0.42 0.62 -25.03
CA ALA A 150 -1.14 1.20 -26.16
C ALA A 150 -1.44 2.70 -25.90
N PRO A 151 -1.22 3.59 -26.88
CA PRO A 151 -1.54 4.99 -26.72
C PRO A 151 -3.04 5.12 -26.44
N THR A 152 -3.37 5.57 -25.24
CA THR A 152 -4.74 5.93 -24.89
C THR A 152 -5.14 7.10 -25.79
N PRO A 153 -6.22 7.00 -26.59
CA PRO A 153 -6.68 8.09 -27.44
C PRO A 153 -6.91 9.34 -26.59
N GLY A 154 -6.21 10.44 -26.90
CA GLY A 154 -6.27 11.70 -26.14
C GLY A 154 -4.99 12.08 -25.37
N LEU A 155 -3.99 11.19 -25.33
CA LEU A 155 -2.71 11.42 -24.63
C LEU A 155 -1.55 11.81 -25.57
N ALA A 156 -1.82 12.16 -26.83
CA ALA A 156 -0.80 12.50 -27.83
C ALA A 156 -0.11 13.87 -27.62
N ASN A 157 -0.68 14.75 -26.79
CA ASN A 157 -0.11 16.07 -26.44
C ASN A 157 0.22 16.18 -24.95
N GLN A 158 0.98 15.21 -24.42
CA GLN A 158 1.42 15.19 -23.01
C GLN A 158 2.68 16.06 -22.82
N THR A 159 2.52 17.31 -22.41
CA THR A 159 3.59 18.11 -21.80
C THR A 159 3.24 18.38 -20.34
N ASP A 160 3.97 17.74 -19.41
CA ASP A 160 4.57 18.35 -18.21
C ASP A 160 5.16 17.31 -17.22
N VAL A 161 4.73 16.04 -17.28
CA VAL A 161 5.32 14.94 -16.47
C VAL A 161 5.41 13.66 -17.30
N SER A 162 6.61 13.07 -17.38
CA SER A 162 6.86 11.84 -18.12
C SER A 162 6.15 10.61 -17.51
N CYS A 163 5.88 9.57 -18.31
CA CYS A 163 5.35 8.29 -17.80
C CYS A 163 6.21 7.70 -16.67
N PHE A 164 7.52 7.90 -16.76
CA PHE A 164 8.48 7.47 -15.75
C PHE A 164 8.29 8.21 -14.42
N GLU A 165 8.21 9.54 -14.45
CA GLU A 165 7.99 10.35 -13.25
C GLU A 165 6.64 10.07 -12.59
N ARG A 166 5.59 9.81 -13.38
CA ARG A 166 4.28 9.39 -12.84
C ARG A 166 4.39 8.06 -12.10
N ARG A 167 5.04 7.06 -12.70
CA ARG A 167 5.25 5.75 -12.07
C ARG A 167 6.11 5.86 -10.80
N ALA A 168 7.17 6.67 -10.84
CA ALA A 168 8.03 6.92 -9.68
C ALA A 168 7.27 7.63 -8.54
N ALA A 169 6.44 8.64 -8.86
CA ALA A 169 5.60 9.32 -7.87
C ALA A 169 4.59 8.37 -7.24
N LEU A 170 3.96 7.51 -8.05
CA LEU A 170 3.09 6.43 -7.58
C LEU A 170 3.83 5.51 -6.61
N GLN A 171 4.96 4.94 -7.01
CA GLN A 171 5.75 4.03 -6.17
C GLN A 171 6.12 4.70 -4.84
N LYS A 172 6.60 5.94 -4.87
CA LYS A 172 6.99 6.68 -3.67
C LYS A 172 5.82 6.87 -2.70
N VAL A 173 4.66 7.31 -3.17
CA VAL A 173 3.49 7.52 -2.29
C VAL A 173 2.92 6.19 -1.79
N PHE A 174 2.90 5.17 -2.65
CA PHE A 174 2.41 3.84 -2.31
C PHE A 174 3.27 3.18 -1.22
N GLY A 175 4.60 3.13 -1.41
CA GLY A 175 5.54 2.61 -0.42
C GLY A 175 5.46 3.39 0.90
N GLN A 176 5.33 4.71 0.84
CA GLN A 176 5.14 5.56 2.03
C GLN A 176 3.88 5.25 2.85
N ILE A 177 2.80 4.79 2.21
CA ILE A 177 1.58 4.36 2.91
C ILE A 177 1.84 3.00 3.55
N LEU A 178 2.36 2.03 2.80
CA LEU A 178 2.66 0.69 3.30
C LEU A 178 3.59 0.72 4.50
N VAL A 179 4.73 1.42 4.40
CA VAL A 179 5.68 1.58 5.49
C VAL A 179 5.01 2.18 6.73
N ARG A 180 4.14 3.19 6.57
CA ARG A 180 3.41 3.78 7.71
C ARG A 180 2.47 2.80 8.38
N LEU A 181 1.74 2.00 7.61
CA LEU A 181 0.86 0.96 8.15
C LEU A 181 1.67 -0.10 8.91
N CYS A 182 2.79 -0.56 8.36
CA CYS A 182 3.67 -1.55 8.98
C CYS A 182 4.32 -1.09 10.30
N ARG A 183 4.18 0.19 10.70
CA ARG A 183 4.61 0.68 12.03
C ARG A 183 3.67 0.28 13.16
N PHE A 184 2.55 -0.37 12.85
CA PHE A 184 1.54 -0.76 13.83
C PHE A 184 1.34 -2.27 13.80
N VAL A 185 0.95 -2.82 14.95
CA VAL A 185 0.65 -4.24 15.10
C VAL A 185 -0.63 -4.63 14.35
N SER A 186 -1.66 -3.76 14.36
CA SER A 186 -2.97 -4.12 13.78
C SER A 186 -2.93 -4.44 12.27
N PRO A 187 -2.18 -3.71 11.41
CA PRO A 187 -1.98 -4.13 10.02
C PRO A 187 -1.23 -5.46 9.87
N ALA A 188 -0.22 -5.72 10.70
CA ALA A 188 0.54 -6.97 10.62
C ALA A 188 -0.32 -8.19 11.01
N GLU A 189 -1.14 -8.06 12.05
CA GLU A 189 -2.10 -9.09 12.43
C GLU A 189 -3.17 -9.31 11.37
N GLU A 190 -3.65 -8.23 10.73
CA GLU A 190 -4.59 -8.33 9.62
C GLU A 190 -3.99 -9.05 8.42
N LEU A 191 -2.73 -8.76 8.07
CA LEU A 191 -2.01 -9.46 7.01
C LEU A 191 -1.85 -10.95 7.33
N ALA A 192 -1.48 -11.30 8.56
CA ALA A 192 -1.38 -12.69 9.00
C ALA A 192 -2.75 -13.41 8.96
N GLN A 193 -3.81 -12.76 9.47
CA GLN A 193 -5.17 -13.30 9.48
C GLN A 193 -5.72 -13.54 8.07
N LYS A 194 -5.38 -12.67 7.12
CA LYS A 194 -5.80 -12.78 5.72
C LYS A 194 -4.90 -13.62 4.83
N ASP A 195 -3.86 -14.22 5.42
CA ASP A 195 -2.84 -15.01 4.72
C ASP A 195 -2.06 -14.23 3.63
N ASP A 196 -1.92 -12.93 3.83
CA ASP A 196 -1.27 -12.02 2.88
C ASP A 196 0.14 -11.60 3.34
N LEU A 197 0.54 -11.87 4.59
CA LEU A 197 1.85 -11.48 5.10
C LEU A 197 2.99 -12.22 4.39
N GLN A 198 2.80 -13.50 4.05
CA GLN A 198 3.77 -14.28 3.27
C GLN A 198 4.08 -13.62 1.92
N LEU A 199 3.12 -12.92 1.29
CA LEU A 199 3.34 -12.22 0.02
C LEU A 199 4.40 -11.12 0.12
N VAL A 200 4.65 -10.55 1.31
CA VAL A 200 5.74 -9.58 1.50
C VAL A 200 7.10 -10.26 1.39
N PHE A 201 7.24 -11.47 1.94
CA PHE A 201 8.44 -12.29 1.77
C PHE A 201 8.59 -12.76 0.32
N THR A 202 7.51 -13.22 -0.30
CA THR A 202 7.51 -13.60 -1.71
C THR A 202 7.94 -12.42 -2.58
N ALA A 203 7.40 -11.22 -2.36
CA ALA A 203 7.80 -10.01 -3.07
C ALA A 203 9.29 -9.70 -2.91
N LEU A 204 9.88 -9.92 -1.72
CA LEU A 204 11.30 -9.71 -1.50
C LEU A 204 12.15 -10.62 -2.41
N THR A 205 11.76 -11.87 -2.61
CA THR A 205 12.56 -12.88 -3.34
C THR A 205 12.14 -13.10 -4.79
N SER A 206 10.98 -12.60 -5.22
CA SER A 206 10.48 -12.81 -6.57
C SER A 206 11.32 -12.04 -7.59
N TRP A 207 11.63 -12.70 -8.70
CA TRP A 207 12.19 -12.04 -9.87
C TRP A 207 11.21 -10.98 -10.41
N CYS A 208 11.74 -9.87 -10.90
CA CYS A 208 11.00 -8.88 -11.66
C CYS A 208 11.94 -8.12 -12.62
N PRO A 209 11.41 -7.53 -13.69
CA PRO A 209 12.20 -6.67 -14.57
C PRO A 209 12.87 -5.49 -13.83
N ALA A 210 13.99 -4.99 -14.37
CA ALA A 210 14.77 -3.91 -13.76
C ALA A 210 13.95 -2.64 -13.45
N HIS A 211 12.98 -2.29 -14.31
CA HIS A 211 12.12 -1.12 -14.10
C HIS A 211 11.11 -1.29 -12.94
N ASN A 212 10.95 -2.49 -12.39
CA ASN A 212 10.08 -2.80 -11.26
C ASN A 212 10.84 -3.01 -9.94
N LEU A 213 12.17 -2.91 -9.92
CA LEU A 213 12.99 -3.10 -8.70
C LEU A 213 12.59 -2.18 -7.54
N ALA A 214 12.12 -0.97 -7.82
CA ALA A 214 11.64 -0.03 -6.80
C ALA A 214 10.41 -0.56 -6.02
N TRP A 215 9.62 -1.47 -6.61
CA TRP A 215 8.53 -2.15 -5.92
C TRP A 215 9.05 -3.19 -4.94
N ARG A 216 10.09 -3.95 -5.31
CA ARG A 216 10.79 -4.87 -4.40
C ARG A 216 11.42 -4.11 -3.22
N GLN A 217 12.03 -2.95 -3.48
CA GLN A 217 12.55 -2.08 -2.41
C GLN A 217 11.44 -1.64 -1.44
N SER A 218 10.25 -1.32 -1.97
CA SER A 218 9.09 -0.98 -1.12
C SER A 218 8.63 -2.16 -0.25
N ALA A 219 8.71 -3.40 -0.77
CA ALA A 219 8.42 -4.60 0.01
C ALA A 219 9.45 -4.81 1.13
N ALA A 220 10.74 -4.63 0.82
CA ALA A 220 11.82 -4.72 1.80
C ALA A 220 11.66 -3.69 2.93
N GLU A 221 11.41 -2.41 2.59
CA GLU A 221 11.18 -1.36 3.59
C GLU A 221 9.97 -1.65 4.49
N ALA A 222 8.87 -2.15 3.90
CA ALA A 222 7.68 -2.54 4.65
C ALA A 222 7.98 -3.70 5.60
N LEU A 223 8.71 -4.72 5.13
CA LEU A 223 9.10 -5.89 5.92
C LEU A 223 9.99 -5.51 7.12
N LEU A 224 11.00 -4.68 6.90
CA LEU A 224 11.89 -4.20 7.96
C LEU A 224 11.15 -3.33 8.97
N THR A 225 10.20 -2.51 8.50
CA THR A 225 9.37 -1.70 9.41
C THR A 225 8.44 -2.58 10.25
N LEU A 226 7.87 -3.62 9.65
CA LEU A 226 7.04 -4.61 10.34
C LEU A 226 7.86 -5.38 11.38
N ALA A 227 9.10 -5.77 11.07
CA ALA A 227 9.99 -6.44 12.03
C ALA A 227 10.19 -5.62 13.31
N ARG A 228 10.38 -4.30 13.17
CA ARG A 228 10.65 -3.39 14.28
C ARG A 228 9.44 -3.05 15.13
N HIS A 229 8.24 -3.07 14.55
CA HIS A 229 7.08 -2.42 15.16
C HIS A 229 5.79 -3.22 15.10
N GLY A 230 5.66 -4.13 14.14
CA GLY A 230 4.42 -4.86 13.84
C GLY A 230 4.40 -6.29 14.39
N LEU A 231 5.49 -6.81 14.95
CA LEU A 231 5.54 -8.17 15.46
C LEU A 231 4.70 -8.34 16.73
N SER A 232 3.72 -9.24 16.67
CA SER A 232 3.02 -9.82 17.83
C SER A 232 3.24 -11.33 17.87
N ALA A 233 2.83 -11.98 18.96
CA ALA A 233 2.90 -13.44 19.07
C ALA A 233 2.14 -14.15 17.93
N ASN A 234 1.01 -13.58 17.50
CA ASN A 234 0.22 -14.12 16.37
C ASN A 234 0.96 -14.00 15.04
N VAL A 235 1.60 -12.84 14.81
CA VAL A 235 2.39 -12.59 13.60
C VAL A 235 3.61 -13.51 13.57
N LEU A 236 4.34 -13.64 14.68
CA LEU A 236 5.48 -14.55 14.79
C LEU A 236 5.09 -16.00 14.54
N LYS A 237 3.98 -16.44 15.15
CA LYS A 237 3.44 -17.78 14.92
C LYS A 237 3.08 -17.99 13.46
N TYR A 238 2.40 -17.04 12.82
CA TYR A 238 2.09 -17.12 11.40
C TYR A 238 3.36 -17.28 10.55
N LEU A 239 4.38 -16.45 10.80
CA LEU A 239 5.63 -16.47 10.03
C LEU A 239 6.37 -17.80 10.16
N HIS A 240 6.37 -18.39 11.36
CA HIS A 240 6.91 -19.72 11.63
C HIS A 240 6.08 -20.81 10.92
N ASP A 241 4.77 -20.84 11.15
CA ASP A 241 3.86 -21.85 10.59
C ASP A 241 3.83 -21.82 9.04
N LYS A 242 4.11 -20.66 8.43
CA LYS A 242 4.21 -20.47 6.97
C LYS A 242 5.62 -20.61 6.43
N GLU A 243 6.59 -20.95 7.28
CA GLU A 243 8.00 -21.15 6.91
C GLU A 243 8.58 -19.98 6.11
N CYS A 244 8.16 -18.73 6.40
CA CYS A 244 8.49 -17.57 5.57
C CYS A 244 10.00 -17.35 5.40
N VAL A 245 10.78 -17.57 6.47
CA VAL A 245 12.24 -17.49 6.45
C VAL A 245 12.84 -18.63 5.63
N GLY A 246 12.35 -19.86 5.80
CA GLY A 246 12.83 -21.03 5.08
C GLY A 246 12.58 -20.93 3.58
N LEU A 247 11.38 -20.51 3.19
CA LEU A 247 11.02 -20.26 1.78
C LEU A 247 11.87 -19.15 1.17
N CYS A 248 12.12 -18.06 1.90
CA CYS A 248 13.01 -16.98 1.44
C CYS A 248 14.41 -17.52 1.13
N LEU A 249 15.00 -18.29 2.05
CA LEU A 249 16.31 -18.92 1.86
C LEU A 249 16.33 -19.91 0.69
N GLN A 250 15.29 -20.74 0.57
CA GLN A 250 15.17 -21.70 -0.52
C GLN A 250 15.13 -21.00 -1.88
N THR A 251 14.30 -19.97 -2.02
CA THR A 251 14.20 -19.20 -3.27
C THR A 251 15.53 -18.54 -3.62
N MET A 252 16.23 -17.95 -2.65
CA MET A 252 17.55 -17.36 -2.90
C MET A 252 18.57 -18.39 -3.40
N ARG A 253 18.59 -19.61 -2.83
CA ARG A 253 19.52 -20.68 -3.24
C ARG A 253 19.22 -21.25 -4.62
N GLN A 254 17.94 -21.33 -4.98
CA GLN A 254 17.48 -21.98 -6.20
C GLN A 254 17.34 -21.00 -7.38
N SER A 255 17.36 -19.70 -7.12
CA SER A 255 17.16 -18.70 -8.17
C SER A 255 18.36 -18.62 -9.10
N SER A 256 18.10 -18.85 -10.39
CA SER A 256 19.02 -18.56 -11.49
C SER A 256 18.75 -17.21 -12.16
N GLU A 257 17.66 -16.54 -11.81
CA GLU A 257 17.19 -15.31 -12.46
C GLU A 257 17.62 -14.04 -11.71
N LEU A 258 17.98 -14.15 -10.43
CA LEU A 258 18.45 -13.02 -9.62
C LEU A 258 19.95 -12.80 -9.80
N SER A 259 20.34 -11.53 -9.95
CA SER A 259 21.75 -11.14 -9.94
C SER A 259 22.35 -11.25 -8.53
N LEU A 260 23.69 -11.30 -8.44
CA LEU A 260 24.39 -11.31 -7.15
C LEU A 260 24.07 -10.07 -6.30
N ALA A 261 23.89 -8.91 -6.93
CA ALA A 261 23.52 -7.68 -6.21
C ALA A 261 22.13 -7.81 -5.58
N GLU A 262 21.15 -8.34 -6.31
CA GLU A 262 19.80 -8.58 -5.79
C GLU A 262 19.81 -9.62 -4.67
N LEU A 263 20.56 -10.72 -4.81
CA LEU A 263 20.71 -11.72 -3.76
C LEU A 263 21.32 -11.12 -2.48
N LEU A 264 22.31 -10.23 -2.61
CA LEU A 264 22.89 -9.52 -1.47
C LEU A 264 21.89 -8.57 -0.80
N GLU A 265 21.11 -7.81 -1.56
CA GLU A 265 20.07 -6.93 -1.02
C GLU A 265 18.98 -7.71 -0.26
N ILE A 266 18.56 -8.85 -0.83
CA ILE A 266 17.61 -9.77 -0.19
C ILE A 266 18.22 -10.32 1.10
N LEU A 267 19.47 -10.79 1.07
CA LEU A 267 20.16 -11.33 2.24
C LEU A 267 20.28 -10.28 3.35
N VAL A 268 20.71 -9.06 3.02
CA VAL A 268 20.81 -7.96 3.99
C VAL A 268 19.44 -7.65 4.60
N SER A 269 18.39 -7.61 3.78
CA SER A 269 17.02 -7.39 4.25
C SER A 269 16.57 -8.51 5.20
N LEU A 270 16.84 -9.77 4.86
CA LEU A 270 16.51 -10.93 5.70
C LEU A 270 17.29 -10.90 7.03
N LEU A 271 18.59 -10.60 6.99
CA LEU A 271 19.41 -10.50 8.20
C LEU A 271 18.98 -9.35 9.10
N CYS A 272 18.62 -8.20 8.53
CA CYS A 272 18.08 -7.07 9.30
C CYS A 272 16.72 -7.41 9.91
N PHE A 273 15.85 -8.09 9.15
CA PHE A 273 14.58 -8.61 9.66
C PHE A 273 14.78 -9.58 10.82
N LEU A 274 15.72 -10.52 10.69
CA LEU A 274 16.03 -11.50 11.74
C LEU A 274 16.62 -10.85 12.99
N LYS A 275 17.52 -9.87 12.81
CA LYS A 275 18.06 -9.07 13.90
C LYS A 275 16.92 -8.37 14.67
N ASP A 276 16.08 -7.61 13.97
CA ASP A 276 15.04 -6.82 14.60
C ASP A 276 13.95 -7.72 15.23
N SER A 277 13.61 -8.85 14.59
CA SER A 277 12.66 -9.82 15.16
C SER A 277 13.17 -10.56 16.39
N SER A 278 14.50 -10.76 16.51
CA SER A 278 15.12 -11.43 17.66
C SER A 278 15.00 -10.64 18.97
N GLU A 279 14.77 -9.33 18.90
CA GLU A 279 14.46 -8.50 20.08
C GLU A 279 13.09 -8.87 20.69
N VAL A 280 12.21 -9.51 19.91
CA VAL A 280 10.88 -9.97 20.32
C VAL A 280 10.83 -11.48 20.56
N SER A 281 11.43 -12.28 19.66
CA SER A 281 11.47 -13.75 19.75
C SER A 281 12.62 -14.33 18.94
N HIS A 282 13.30 -15.35 19.49
CA HIS A 282 14.33 -16.11 18.78
C HIS A 282 13.79 -17.16 17.80
N SER A 283 12.47 -17.40 17.75
CA SER A 283 11.88 -18.46 16.92
C SER A 283 12.28 -18.37 15.44
N LEU A 284 12.30 -17.16 14.86
CA LEU A 284 12.66 -16.98 13.46
C LEU A 284 14.16 -17.13 13.19
N LEU A 285 15.01 -16.88 14.20
CA LEU A 285 16.45 -17.21 14.12
C LEU A 285 16.68 -18.72 14.19
N ASP A 286 15.89 -19.44 14.99
CA ASP A 286 15.92 -20.89 15.02
C ASP A 286 15.47 -21.47 13.67
N ASP A 287 14.42 -20.92 13.05
CA ASP A 287 14.00 -21.30 11.69
C ASP A 287 15.12 -21.07 10.67
N PHE A 288 15.76 -19.91 10.72
CA PHE A 288 16.92 -19.61 9.87
C PHE A 288 18.04 -20.65 10.03
N ARG A 289 18.36 -21.04 11.27
CA ARG A 289 19.36 -22.09 11.54
C ARG A 289 18.91 -23.45 11.00
N CYS A 290 17.67 -23.85 11.26
CA CYS A 290 17.11 -25.13 10.81
C CYS A 290 17.09 -25.25 9.27
N CYS A 291 16.91 -24.13 8.58
CA CYS A 291 16.97 -24.04 7.12
C CYS A 291 18.40 -23.86 6.56
N GLN A 292 19.44 -24.08 7.38
CA GLN A 292 20.87 -23.96 7.02
C GLN A 292 21.29 -22.54 6.60
N GLY A 293 20.70 -21.49 7.18
CA GLY A 293 20.96 -20.11 6.76
C GLY A 293 22.39 -19.58 7.01
N TYR A 294 23.19 -20.28 7.82
CA TYR A 294 24.59 -19.93 8.12
C TYR A 294 25.58 -20.36 7.04
#